data_AF-A0A7Y2DFH1-F1
#
_entry.id   AF-A0A7Y2DFH1-F1
#
_cell.length_a   1.000
_cell.length_b   1.000
_cell.length_c   1.000
_cell.angle_alpha   90.00
_cell.angle_beta   90.00
_cell.angle_gamma   90.00
#
_symmetry.space_group_name_H-M   'P 1'
#
loop_
_entity.id
_entity.type
_entity.pdbx_description
1 polymer ?
#
loop_
_entity_poly.entity_id
_entity_poly.type
_entity_poly.pdbx_seq_one_letter_code
_entity_poly.pdbx_strand_id
1 'polypeptide(L)'
;IMIGWLGHELGHVMDFKNRSGANLIGFGLRYLFSKNYIKRAERMADSYAVAHGMEDYILATKEFILTKAGLSQKYVDRIKRLYLSPEEIMDIVKERDAVLLESETGLP
;
A
#
# COMPACT_ATOMS: atom_id res chain seq x y z
N ILE A 1 -10.21 -11.22 -1.86
CA ILE A 1 -9.69 -10.44 -3.01
C ILE A 1 -10.28 -9.03 -3.04
N MET A 2 -11.59 -8.84 -3.29
CA MET A 2 -12.13 -7.46 -3.36
C MET A 2 -11.92 -6.64 -2.08
N ILE A 3 -12.01 -7.28 -0.91
CA ILE A 3 -11.76 -6.64 0.40
C ILE A 3 -10.36 -6.03 0.49
N GLY A 4 -9.33 -6.72 -0.01
CA GLY A 4 -7.96 -6.22 0.05
C GLY A 4 -7.73 -5.07 -0.93
N TRP A 5 -8.34 -5.14 -2.12
CA TRP A 5 -8.33 -4.02 -3.06
C TRP A 5 -9.00 -2.78 -2.44
N LEU A 6 -10.20 -2.93 -1.85
CA LEU A 6 -10.89 -1.84 -1.16
C LEU A 6 -10.08 -1.29 0.02
N GLY A 7 -9.43 -2.16 0.79
CA GLY A 7 -8.57 -1.75 1.90
C GLY A 7 -7.42 -0.84 1.45
N HIS A 8 -6.76 -1.19 0.34
CA HIS A 8 -5.72 -0.38 -0.27
C HIS A 8 -6.25 0.99 -0.74
N GLU A 9 -7.38 1.03 -1.46
CA GLU A 9 -7.98 2.29 -1.91
C GLU A 9 -8.42 3.19 -0.73
N LEU A 10 -8.92 2.60 0.36
CA LEU A 10 -9.18 3.34 1.60
C LEU A 10 -7.89 3.87 2.24
N GLY A 11 -6.77 3.15 2.12
CA GLY A 11 -5.45 3.64 2.51
C GLY A 11 -5.05 4.94 1.79
N HIS A 12 -5.36 5.06 0.49
CA HIS A 12 -5.20 6.33 -0.24
C HIS A 12 -6.10 7.43 0.32
N VAL A 13 -7.38 7.13 0.60
CA VAL A 13 -8.31 8.10 1.20
C VAL A 13 -7.81 8.61 2.55
N MET A 14 -7.23 7.73 3.37
CA MET A 14 -6.63 8.10 4.65
C MET A 14 -5.44 9.06 4.49
N ASP A 15 -4.59 8.84 3.47
CA ASP A 15 -3.51 9.78 3.14
C ASP A 15 -4.05 11.15 2.70
N PHE A 16 -5.17 11.20 2.00
CA PHE A 16 -5.76 12.45 1.51
C PHE A 16 -6.44 13.27 2.61
N LYS A 17 -6.97 12.60 3.64
CA LYS A 17 -7.77 13.23 4.72
C LYS A 17 -7.07 14.43 5.39
N ASN A 18 -5.75 14.38 5.52
CA ASN A 18 -4.96 15.42 6.20
C ASN A 18 -4.28 16.41 5.22
N ARG A 19 -4.57 16.34 3.92
CA ARG A 19 -3.97 17.22 2.90
C ARG A 19 -4.88 18.41 2.63
N SER A 20 -4.29 19.60 2.48
CA SER A 20 -5.02 20.76 1.95
C SER A 20 -5.32 20.59 0.45
N GLY A 21 -6.34 21.28 -0.07
CA GLY A 21 -6.71 21.17 -1.49
C GLY A 21 -5.56 21.49 -2.45
N ALA A 22 -4.77 22.53 -2.16
CA ALA A 22 -3.58 22.86 -2.94
C ALA A 22 -2.49 21.77 -2.86
N ASN A 23 -2.31 21.14 -1.70
CA ASN A 23 -1.39 20.02 -1.54
C ASN A 23 -1.85 18.81 -2.36
N LEU A 24 -3.15 18.52 -2.40
CA LEU A 24 -3.72 17.39 -3.15
C LEU A 24 -3.57 17.57 -4.66
N ILE A 25 -3.75 18.79 -5.18
CA ILE A 25 -3.45 19.09 -6.59
C ILE A 25 -1.98 18.84 -6.90
N GLY A 26 -1.07 19.34 -6.06
CA GLY A 26 0.37 19.10 -6.20
C GLY A 26 0.75 17.63 -6.09
N PHE A 27 0.08 16.88 -5.20
CA PHE A 27 0.21 15.42 -5.08
C PHE A 27 -0.18 14.75 -6.40
N GLY A 28 -1.34 15.08 -6.97
CA GLY A 28 -1.83 14.51 -8.23
C GLY A 28 -0.85 14.74 -9.39
N LEU A 29 -0.32 15.96 -9.52
CA LEU A 29 0.70 16.26 -10.53
C LEU A 29 1.95 15.38 -10.34
N ARG A 30 2.47 15.28 -9.11
CA ARG A 30 3.66 14.45 -8.83
C ARG A 30 3.39 12.96 -9.08
N TYR A 31 2.20 12.48 -8.74
CA TYR A 31 1.79 11.10 -8.97
C TYR A 31 1.78 10.78 -10.48
N LEU A 32 1.34 11.70 -11.33
CA LEU A 32 1.34 11.49 -12.78
C LEU A 32 2.75 11.47 -13.40
N PHE A 33 3.68 12.31 -12.91
CA PHE A 33 4.98 12.51 -13.56
C PHE A 33 6.16 11.80 -12.89
N SER A 34 6.02 11.29 -11.66
CA SER A 34 7.13 10.72 -10.91
C SER A 34 6.86 9.29 -10.45
N LYS A 35 7.57 8.33 -11.04
CA LYS A 35 7.52 6.91 -10.63
C LYS A 35 7.88 6.70 -9.16
N ASN A 36 8.85 7.46 -8.64
CA ASN A 36 9.24 7.40 -7.24
C ASN A 36 8.14 7.98 -6.33
N TYR A 37 7.33 8.91 -6.83
CA TYR A 37 6.19 9.43 -6.09
C TYR A 37 5.02 8.44 -6.08
N ILE A 38 4.75 7.78 -7.22
CA ILE A 38 3.79 6.67 -7.29
C ILE A 38 4.16 5.61 -6.24
N LYS A 39 5.38 5.07 -6.28
CA LYS A 39 5.84 4.05 -5.32
C LYS A 39 5.64 4.44 -3.86
N ARG A 40 5.91 5.71 -3.52
CA ARG A 40 5.70 6.23 -2.16
C ARG A 40 4.22 6.30 -1.80
N ALA A 41 3.36 6.75 -2.72
CA ALA A 41 1.92 6.77 -2.51
C ALA A 41 1.34 5.36 -2.34
N GLU A 42 1.77 4.40 -3.17
CA GLU A 42 1.39 2.99 -3.05
C GLU A 42 1.83 2.39 -1.70
N ARG A 43 3.09 2.66 -1.29
CA ARG A 43 3.59 2.25 0.03
C ARG A 43 2.73 2.81 1.15
N MET A 44 2.41 4.11 1.10
CA MET A 44 1.59 4.76 2.11
C MET A 44 0.19 4.14 2.23
N ALA A 45 -0.44 3.81 1.10
CA ALA A 45 -1.75 3.17 1.10
C ALA A 45 -1.70 1.78 1.75
N ASP A 46 -0.72 0.94 1.37
CA ASP A 46 -0.53 -0.37 1.97
C ASP A 46 -0.17 -0.25 3.47
N SER A 47 0.65 0.73 3.87
CA SER A 47 0.97 0.99 5.27
C SER A 47 -0.27 1.37 6.09
N TYR A 48 -1.15 2.22 5.57
CA TYR A 48 -2.42 2.51 6.26
C TYR A 48 -3.28 1.27 6.42
N ALA A 49 -3.40 0.47 5.37
CA ALA A 49 -4.24 -0.72 5.41
C ALA A 49 -3.68 -1.79 6.38
N VAL A 50 -2.36 -2.02 6.38
CA VAL A 50 -1.68 -2.90 7.36
C VAL A 50 -1.85 -2.38 8.78
N ALA A 51 -1.73 -1.07 9.02
CA ALA A 51 -1.96 -0.48 10.34
C ALA A 51 -3.40 -0.73 10.86
N HIS A 52 -4.36 -1.06 9.98
CA HIS A 52 -5.74 -1.39 10.33
C HIS A 52 -6.06 -2.89 10.23
N GLY A 53 -5.05 -3.77 10.19
CA GLY A 53 -5.25 -5.23 10.22
C GLY A 53 -5.70 -5.84 8.88
N MET A 54 -5.41 -5.18 7.75
CA MET A 54 -5.84 -5.63 6.41
C MET A 54 -4.79 -6.47 5.66
N GLU A 55 -3.67 -6.84 6.29
CA GLU A 55 -2.52 -7.50 5.67
C GLU A 55 -2.89 -8.76 4.88
N ASP A 56 -3.64 -9.68 5.49
CA ASP A 56 -4.03 -10.95 4.86
C ASP A 56 -4.87 -10.71 3.59
N TYR A 57 -5.76 -9.72 3.64
CA TYR A 57 -6.60 -9.37 2.50
C TYR A 57 -5.79 -8.74 1.36
N ILE A 58 -4.85 -7.85 1.67
CA ILE A 58 -4.00 -7.21 0.66
C ILE A 58 -3.06 -8.22 0.02
N LEU A 59 -2.40 -9.07 0.82
CA LEU A 59 -1.51 -10.12 0.33
C LEU A 59 -2.25 -11.06 -0.63
N ALA A 60 -3.42 -11.56 -0.24
CA ALA A 60 -4.24 -12.40 -1.10
C ALA A 60 -4.64 -11.69 -2.40
N THR A 61 -4.92 -10.39 -2.34
CA THR A 61 -5.30 -9.58 -3.51
C THR A 61 -4.13 -9.40 -4.46
N LYS A 62 -2.94 -9.08 -3.95
CA LYS A 62 -1.75 -8.94 -4.78
C LYS A 62 -1.34 -10.25 -5.42
N GLU A 63 -1.38 -11.35 -4.67
CA GLU A 63 -1.10 -12.67 -5.23
C GLU A 63 -2.08 -12.98 -6.37
N PHE A 64 -3.37 -12.73 -6.18
CA PHE A 64 -4.38 -12.92 -7.22
C PHE A 64 -4.10 -12.07 -8.47
N ILE A 65 -3.81 -10.78 -8.30
CA ILE A 65 -3.51 -9.87 -9.41
C ILE A 65 -2.27 -10.34 -10.19
N LEU A 66 -1.23 -10.78 -9.50
CA LEU A 66 0.04 -11.17 -10.13
C LEU A 66 -0.01 -12.54 -10.82
N THR A 67 -0.91 -13.44 -10.39
CA THR A 67 -0.85 -14.86 -10.80
C THR A 67 -2.14 -15.40 -11.44
N LYS A 68 -3.31 -14.90 -11.01
CA LYS A 68 -4.61 -15.55 -11.27
C LYS A 68 -5.60 -14.65 -12.02
N ALA A 69 -5.37 -13.35 -12.08
CA ALA A 69 -6.32 -12.37 -12.61
C ALA A 69 -6.47 -12.34 -14.15
N GLY A 70 -5.69 -13.13 -14.89
CA GLY A 70 -5.76 -13.19 -16.37
C GLY A 70 -5.37 -11.88 -17.06
N LEU A 71 -4.55 -11.05 -16.40
CA LEU A 71 -4.16 -9.72 -16.88
C LEU A 71 -3.02 -9.82 -17.90
N SER A 72 -2.97 -8.85 -18.82
CA SER A 72 -1.88 -8.77 -19.80
C SER A 72 -0.51 -8.68 -19.11
N GLN A 73 0.51 -9.31 -19.70
CA GLN A 73 1.87 -9.28 -19.15
C GLN A 73 2.37 -7.85 -18.93
N LYS A 74 2.11 -6.95 -19.88
CA LYS A 74 2.44 -5.51 -19.78
C LYS A 74 1.85 -4.84 -18.54
N TYR A 75 0.63 -5.22 -18.15
CA TYR A 75 -0.03 -4.67 -16.97
C TYR A 75 0.54 -5.27 -15.68
N VAL A 76 0.77 -6.59 -15.64
CA VAL A 76 1.45 -7.26 -14.52
C VAL A 76 2.85 -6.67 -14.29
N ASP A 77 3.62 -6.45 -15.35
CA ASP A 77 4.96 -5.84 -15.27
C ASP A 77 4.92 -4.39 -14.78
N ARG A 78 3.86 -3.65 -15.12
CA ARG A 78 3.64 -2.30 -14.58
C ARG A 78 3.41 -2.37 -13.07
N ILE A 79 2.59 -3.30 -12.59
CA ILE A 79 2.32 -3.48 -11.15
C ILE A 79 3.61 -3.83 -10.43
N LYS A 80 4.32 -4.87 -10.87
CA LYS A 80 5.62 -5.29 -10.29
C LYS A 80 6.64 -4.16 -10.19
N ARG A 81 6.61 -3.20 -11.11
CA ARG A 81 7.54 -2.07 -11.12
C ARG A 81 7.14 -0.92 -10.19
N LEU A 82 5.85 -0.71 -9.94
CA LEU A 82 5.33 0.51 -9.30
C LEU A 82 4.70 0.27 -7.93
N TYR A 83 4.27 -0.95 -7.64
CA TYR A 83 3.55 -1.33 -6.42
C TYR A 83 4.43 -2.25 -5.58
N LEU A 84 4.11 -2.33 -4.29
CA LEU A 84 4.83 -3.22 -3.38
C LEU A 84 4.58 -4.68 -3.75
N SER A 85 5.64 -5.49 -3.66
CA SER A 85 5.54 -6.94 -3.67
C SER A 85 4.90 -7.47 -2.37
N PRO A 86 4.42 -8.73 -2.34
CA PRO A 86 3.99 -9.36 -1.10
C PRO A 86 5.05 -9.33 0.00
N GLU A 87 6.32 -9.50 -0.36
CA GLU A 87 7.45 -9.46 0.56
C GLU A 87 7.63 -8.06 1.18
N GLU A 88 7.54 -7.01 0.37
CA GLU A 88 7.61 -5.62 0.86
C GLU A 88 6.44 -5.26 1.79
N ILE A 89 5.27 -5.87 1.61
CA ILE A 89 4.14 -5.74 2.55
C ILE A 89 4.43 -6.47 3.85
N MET A 90 5.00 -7.68 3.78
CA MET A 90 5.40 -8.40 4.99
C MET A 90 6.44 -7.63 5.81
N ASP A 91 7.29 -6.85 5.17
CA ASP A 91 8.21 -5.96 5.89
C ASP A 91 7.47 -4.85 6.65
N ILE A 92 6.42 -4.27 6.06
CA ILE A 92 5.54 -3.31 6.76
C ILE A 92 4.82 -3.97 7.94
N VAL A 93 4.35 -5.22 7.77
CA VAL A 93 3.69 -5.98 8.86
C VAL A 93 4.66 -6.18 10.02
N LYS A 94 5.89 -6.61 9.75
CA LYS A 94 6.93 -6.77 10.78
C LYS A 94 7.25 -5.45 11.48
N GLU A 95 7.37 -4.35 10.74
CA GLU A 95 7.59 -3.01 11.30
C GLU A 95 6.46 -2.64 12.27
N ARG A 96 5.19 -2.87 11.89
CA ARG A 96 4.03 -2.63 12.77
C ARG A 96 4.08 -3.52 14.02
N ASP A 97 4.32 -4.82 13.86
CA ASP A 97 4.28 -5.78 14.96
C ASP A 97 5.41 -5.52 15.97
N ALA A 98 6.59 -5.10 15.51
CA ALA A 98 7.68 -4.67 16.38
C ALA A 98 7.24 -3.47 17.27
N VAL A 99 6.62 -2.45 16.68
CA VAL A 99 6.11 -1.28 17.41
C VAL A 99 5.03 -1.68 18.43
N LEU A 100 4.13 -2.61 18.08
CA LEU A 100 3.12 -3.11 19.00
C LEU A 100 3.77 -3.84 20.18
N LEU A 101 4.74 -4.73 19.92
CA LEU A 101 5.47 -5.47 20.95
C LEU A 101 6.23 -4.53 21.90
N GLU A 102 6.90 -3.49 21.38
CA GLU A 102 7.55 -2.45 22.20
C GLU A 102 6.52 -1.75 23.11
N SER A 103 5.35 -1.40 22.55
CA SER A 103 4.29 -0.72 23.31
C SER A 103 3.66 -1.59 24.41
N GLU A 104 3.58 -2.90 24.20
CA GLU A 104 3.03 -3.86 25.17
C GLU A 104 4.03 -4.24 26.26
N THR A 105 5.32 -4.29 25.93
CA THR A 105 6.38 -4.76 26.85
C THR A 105 7.09 -3.64 27.61
N GLY A 106 7.00 -2.39 27.14
CA GLY A 106 7.64 -1.24 27.77
C GLY A 106 9.18 -1.29 27.72
N LEU A 107 9.76 -2.15 26.89
CA LEU A 107 11.20 -2.25 26.64
C LEU A 107 11.56 -1.40 25.41
N PRO A 108 12.60 -0.54 25.49
CA PRO A 108 13.06 0.28 24.38
C PRO A 108 13.82 -0.51 23.31
#